data_AF-A0A7X6VGI5-F1
#
_entry.id   AF-A0A7X6VGI5-F1
#
_cell.length_a   1.000
_cell.length_b   1.000
_cell.length_c   1.000
_cell.angle_alpha   90.00
_cell.angle_beta   90.00
_cell.angle_gamma   90.00
#
_symmetry.space_group_name_H-M   'P 1'
#
loop_
_entity.id
_entity.type
_entity.pdbx_description
1 polymer ?
#
loop_
_entity_poly.entity_id
_entity_poly.type
_entity_poly.pdbx_seq_one_letter_code
_entity_poly.pdbx_strand_id
1 'polypeptide(L)'
;MKRILCACCGVVLIFLFLSGCGKAPTPDEWNDLKEAADNYSLEDAKRNGYVVIADGDAVFGENIWQKFFNLSAKKRPCKIRVVHYYTLDDPSHYDPAYYESLKDDYPEMYILELVFNGETFIVRHYEGEKYYGTEYKYLMKYEGEAESREATYTSYVRYVLVNDDTVTWNDIMHGMFSSQSGDYIPHRSIYTDLVFKE
;
A
#
# COMPACT_ATOMS: atom_id res chain seq x y z
N MET A 1 -1.74 -43.13 -66.20
CA MET A 1 -1.84 -41.73 -66.67
C MET A 1 -1.84 -40.81 -65.45
N LYS A 2 -0.97 -39.80 -65.48
CA LYS A 2 -0.78 -38.77 -64.45
C LYS A 2 -2.08 -38.00 -64.15
N ARG A 3 -2.29 -37.60 -62.89
CA ARG A 3 -2.65 -36.22 -62.49
C ARG A 3 -2.33 -36.00 -61.00
N ILE A 4 -1.40 -35.06 -60.79
CA ILE A 4 -1.03 -34.40 -59.53
C ILE A 4 -1.91 -33.15 -59.42
N LEU A 5 -2.44 -32.82 -58.23
CA LEU A 5 -2.71 -31.46 -57.74
C LEU A 5 -3.17 -31.57 -56.26
N CYS A 6 -2.34 -31.25 -55.28
CA CYS A 6 -1.99 -29.93 -54.72
C CYS A 6 -2.95 -29.45 -53.60
N ALA A 7 -2.41 -29.49 -52.37
CA ALA A 7 -2.46 -28.51 -51.29
C ALA A 7 -3.74 -27.67 -51.02
N CYS A 8 -4.19 -27.70 -49.76
CA CYS A 8 -4.42 -26.52 -48.89
C CYS A 8 -4.77 -27.04 -47.48
N CYS A 9 -3.88 -26.87 -46.51
CA CYS A 9 -3.87 -25.77 -45.52
C CYS A 9 -4.93 -25.91 -44.43
N GLY A 10 -4.48 -26.11 -43.19
CA GLY A 10 -5.31 -26.05 -42.00
C GLY A 10 -4.71 -26.75 -40.78
N VAL A 11 -3.41 -26.61 -40.52
CA VAL A 11 -2.89 -26.96 -39.18
C VAL A 11 -3.42 -25.89 -38.23
N VAL A 12 -4.45 -26.27 -37.47
CA VAL A 12 -4.99 -25.49 -36.36
C VAL A 12 -3.94 -25.50 -35.25
N LEU A 13 -3.01 -24.54 -35.33
CA LEU A 13 -2.10 -24.19 -34.25
C LEU A 13 -2.93 -23.39 -33.23
N ILE A 14 -3.53 -24.11 -32.29
CA ILE A 14 -3.97 -23.54 -31.02
C ILE A 14 -2.70 -23.10 -30.31
N PHE A 15 -2.30 -21.85 -30.52
CA PHE A 15 -1.42 -21.17 -29.57
C PHE A 15 -2.23 -21.04 -28.28
N LEU A 16 -2.00 -21.99 -27.38
CA LEU A 16 -2.20 -21.82 -25.95
C LEU A 16 -1.47 -20.53 -25.58
N PHE A 17 -2.20 -19.42 -25.53
CA PHE A 17 -1.84 -18.32 -24.64
C PHE A 17 -1.98 -18.89 -23.24
N LEU A 18 -0.93 -19.57 -22.79
CA LEU A 18 -0.64 -19.73 -21.38
C LEU A 18 -0.59 -18.30 -20.85
N SER A 19 -1.72 -17.82 -20.33
CA SER A 19 -1.75 -16.73 -19.39
C SER A 19 -0.81 -17.16 -18.27
N GLY A 20 0.44 -16.74 -18.37
CA GLY A 20 1.39 -16.84 -17.29
C GLY A 20 0.83 -16.02 -16.15
N CYS A 21 -0.03 -16.63 -15.34
CA CYS A 21 -0.16 -16.27 -13.93
C CYS A 21 1.19 -16.61 -13.30
N GLY A 22 2.20 -15.81 -13.62
CA GLY A 22 3.46 -15.80 -12.91
C GLY A 22 3.12 -15.47 -11.48
N LYS A 23 3.53 -16.35 -10.57
CA LYS A 23 3.43 -16.09 -9.14
C LYS A 23 4.15 -14.78 -8.86
N ALA A 24 3.52 -13.87 -8.11
CA ALA A 24 4.18 -12.63 -7.68
C ALA A 24 5.52 -12.96 -6.99
N PRO A 25 6.59 -12.20 -7.25
CA PRO A 25 7.87 -12.36 -6.57
C PRO A 25 7.70 -12.34 -5.05
N THR A 26 8.52 -13.13 -4.38
CA THR A 26 8.63 -13.10 -2.92
C THR A 26 9.48 -11.91 -2.47
N PRO A 27 9.39 -11.47 -1.19
CA PRO A 27 10.13 -10.30 -0.71
C PRO A 27 11.65 -10.34 -0.87
N ASP A 28 12.23 -11.53 -0.99
CA ASP A 28 13.67 -11.75 -1.22
C ASP A 28 14.07 -11.56 -2.69
N GLU A 29 13.10 -11.58 -3.61
CA GLU A 29 13.29 -11.41 -5.05
C GLU A 29 12.97 -9.98 -5.52
N TRP A 30 12.57 -9.09 -4.60
CA TRP A 30 12.27 -7.70 -4.94
C TRP A 30 13.52 -6.92 -5.34
N ASN A 31 13.34 -6.03 -6.32
CA ASN A 31 14.34 -5.00 -6.63
C ASN A 31 14.64 -4.16 -5.38
N ASP A 32 15.78 -3.46 -5.41
CA ASP A 32 16.13 -2.46 -4.41
C ASP A 32 14.98 -1.47 -4.17
N LEU A 33 14.86 -0.96 -2.94
CA LEU A 33 13.76 -0.07 -2.58
C LEU A 33 13.83 1.25 -3.36
N LYS A 34 15.03 1.80 -3.60
CA LYS A 34 15.20 3.04 -4.38
C LYS A 34 14.78 2.82 -5.84
N GLU A 35 15.20 1.70 -6.42
CA GLU A 35 14.77 1.30 -7.78
C GLU A 35 13.24 1.21 -7.89
N ALA A 36 12.59 0.61 -6.90
CA ALA A 36 11.13 0.56 -6.87
C ALA A 36 10.52 1.96 -6.70
N ALA A 37 11.04 2.78 -5.79
CA ALA A 37 10.52 4.12 -5.53
C ALA A 37 10.63 5.05 -6.75
N ASP A 38 11.70 4.93 -7.54
CA ASP A 38 11.94 5.83 -8.67
C ASP A 38 11.22 5.39 -9.96
N ASN A 39 11.10 4.07 -10.17
CA ASN A 39 10.79 3.54 -11.50
C ASN A 39 9.49 2.74 -11.56
N TYR A 40 8.87 2.37 -10.43
CA TYR A 40 7.65 1.56 -10.48
C TYR A 40 6.42 2.43 -10.75
N SER A 41 5.55 1.93 -11.63
CA SER A 41 4.15 2.34 -11.68
C SER A 41 3.31 1.59 -10.64
N LEU A 42 2.08 2.05 -10.42
CA LEU A 42 1.11 1.36 -9.56
C LEU A 42 0.87 -0.09 -10.00
N GLU A 43 0.83 -0.35 -11.31
CA GLU A 43 0.65 -1.69 -11.85
C GLU A 43 1.90 -2.56 -11.69
N ASP A 44 3.10 -1.97 -11.72
CA ASP A 44 4.32 -2.70 -11.40
C ASP A 44 4.30 -3.15 -9.93
N ALA A 45 3.90 -2.27 -9.02
CA ALA A 45 3.75 -2.59 -7.61
C ALA A 45 2.75 -3.74 -7.38
N LYS A 46 1.57 -3.69 -8.00
CA LYS A 46 0.57 -4.78 -7.91
C LYS A 46 1.11 -6.11 -8.44
N ARG A 47 1.77 -6.10 -9.61
CA ARG A 47 2.39 -7.32 -10.18
C ARG A 47 3.50 -7.89 -9.30
N ASN A 48 4.19 -7.04 -8.53
CA ASN A 48 5.21 -7.44 -7.57
C ASN A 48 4.64 -7.85 -6.19
N GLY A 49 3.32 -7.86 -6.04
CA GLY A 49 2.65 -8.27 -4.80
C GLY A 49 2.79 -7.25 -3.67
N TYR A 50 2.82 -5.95 -4.00
CA TYR A 50 2.76 -4.89 -2.99
C TYR A 50 1.31 -4.65 -2.60
N VAL A 51 1.10 -4.22 -1.36
CA VAL A 51 -0.21 -3.73 -0.91
C VAL A 51 -0.42 -2.32 -1.44
N VAL A 52 -1.64 -1.95 -1.80
CA VAL A 52 -1.95 -0.59 -2.25
C VAL A 52 -3.01 0.01 -1.34
N ILE A 53 -2.65 1.15 -0.74
CA ILE A 53 -3.54 2.10 -0.10
C ILE A 53 -3.75 3.26 -1.07
N ALA A 54 -4.97 3.44 -1.57
CA ALA A 54 -5.33 4.58 -2.41
C ALA A 54 -6.20 5.54 -1.61
N ASP A 55 -5.82 6.81 -1.57
CA ASP A 55 -6.58 7.88 -0.91
C ASP A 55 -6.99 7.54 0.54
N GLY A 56 -6.11 6.81 1.23
CA GLY A 56 -6.28 6.42 2.63
C GLY A 56 -6.97 5.07 2.88
N ASP A 57 -7.39 4.35 1.84
CA ASP A 57 -8.08 3.05 1.94
C ASP A 57 -7.38 1.92 1.17
N ALA A 58 -7.46 0.69 1.68
CA ALA A 58 -6.83 -0.47 1.07
C ALA A 58 -7.60 -0.98 -0.14
N VAL A 59 -7.05 -0.77 -1.33
CA VAL A 59 -7.68 -1.17 -2.60
C VAL A 59 -7.09 -2.44 -3.22
N PHE A 60 -5.92 -2.90 -2.74
CA PHE A 60 -5.29 -4.13 -3.23
C PHE A 60 -4.37 -4.77 -2.19
N GLY A 61 -4.32 -6.11 -2.18
CA GLY A 61 -3.31 -6.87 -1.43
C GLY A 61 -3.70 -7.22 0.02
N GLU A 62 -4.99 -7.21 0.37
CA GLU A 62 -5.49 -7.59 1.71
C GLU A 62 -4.91 -8.94 2.17
N ASN A 63 -4.93 -9.97 1.32
CA ASN A 63 -4.37 -11.28 1.63
C ASN A 63 -2.84 -11.25 1.87
N ILE A 64 -2.11 -10.36 1.19
CA ILE A 64 -0.67 -10.14 1.37
C ILE A 64 -0.43 -9.47 2.73
N TRP A 65 -1.22 -8.45 3.05
CA TRP A 65 -1.20 -7.76 4.33
C TRP A 65 -1.47 -8.73 5.50
N GLN A 66 -2.56 -9.48 5.43
CA GLN A 66 -2.93 -10.44 6.47
C GLN A 66 -1.87 -11.53 6.65
N LYS A 67 -1.21 -11.96 5.58
CA LYS A 67 -0.09 -12.90 5.68
C LYS A 67 1.09 -12.28 6.43
N PHE A 68 1.47 -11.03 6.13
CA PHE A 68 2.52 -10.32 6.84
C PHE A 68 2.18 -10.15 8.33
N PHE A 69 0.98 -9.65 8.64
CA PHE A 69 0.50 -9.46 10.02
C PHE A 69 0.52 -10.77 10.83
N ASN A 70 0.06 -11.87 10.23
CA ASN A 70 0.07 -13.18 10.89
C ASN A 70 1.49 -13.74 11.11
N LEU A 71 2.44 -13.42 10.23
CA LEU A 71 3.84 -13.83 10.40
C LEU A 71 4.52 -13.02 11.51
N SER A 72 4.35 -11.70 11.51
CA SER A 72 4.94 -10.82 12.53
C SER A 72 4.39 -11.10 13.93
N ALA A 73 3.08 -11.33 14.06
CA ALA A 73 2.45 -11.73 15.32
C ALA A 73 3.01 -13.06 15.87
N LYS A 74 3.50 -13.95 15.01
CA LYS A 74 4.20 -15.20 15.38
C LYS A 74 5.70 -15.01 15.63
N LYS A 75 6.16 -13.76 15.73
CA LYS A 75 7.56 -13.36 15.86
C LYS A 75 8.46 -13.91 14.75
N ARG A 76 7.91 -14.16 13.56
CA ARG A 76 8.69 -14.62 12.40
C ARG A 76 9.18 -13.43 11.61
N PRO A 77 10.49 -13.32 11.33
CA PRO A 77 11.01 -12.29 10.46
C PRO A 77 10.28 -12.30 9.11
N CYS A 78 9.79 -11.14 8.69
CA CYS A 78 9.03 -10.99 7.46
C CYS A 78 9.10 -9.54 6.98
N LYS A 79 8.76 -9.34 5.71
CA LYS A 79 8.84 -8.05 5.03
C LYS A 79 7.67 -7.89 4.09
N ILE A 80 7.17 -6.66 3.97
CA ILE A 80 6.15 -6.26 3.01
C ILE A 80 6.49 -4.90 2.41
N ARG A 81 5.96 -4.59 1.22
CA ARG A 81 5.93 -3.25 0.65
C ARG A 81 4.49 -2.79 0.51
N VAL A 82 4.25 -1.56 0.92
CA VAL A 82 2.94 -0.90 0.90
C VAL A 82 3.08 0.38 0.11
N VAL A 83 2.26 0.52 -0.92
CA VAL A 83 2.13 1.73 -1.72
C VAL A 83 1.06 2.61 -1.10
N HIS A 84 1.39 3.87 -0.84
CA HIS A 84 0.40 4.93 -0.62
C HIS A 84 0.30 5.73 -1.89
N TYR A 85 -0.86 5.67 -2.54
CA TYR A 85 -1.16 6.32 -3.81
C TYR A 85 -2.22 7.37 -3.56
N TYR A 86 -1.91 8.63 -3.84
CA TYR A 86 -2.81 9.75 -3.63
C TYR A 86 -3.18 10.38 -4.96
N THR A 87 -4.47 10.66 -5.12
CA THR A 87 -5.02 11.35 -6.27
C THR A 87 -5.73 12.63 -5.82
N LEU A 88 -6.03 13.49 -6.79
CA LEU A 88 -6.90 14.62 -6.54
C LEU A 88 -8.34 14.20 -6.82
N ASP A 89 -9.23 14.66 -5.94
CA ASP A 89 -10.66 14.48 -6.11
C ASP A 89 -11.20 15.49 -7.16
N ASP A 90 -12.52 15.58 -7.30
CA ASP A 90 -13.19 16.51 -8.20
C ASP A 90 -12.60 17.94 -8.09
N PRO A 91 -12.08 18.52 -9.19
CA PRO A 91 -11.47 19.85 -9.18
C PRO A 91 -12.39 20.95 -8.63
N SER A 92 -13.71 20.76 -8.67
CA SER A 92 -14.70 21.70 -8.12
C SER A 92 -14.67 21.80 -6.59
N HIS A 93 -14.04 20.85 -5.89
CA HIS A 93 -13.81 20.89 -4.45
C HIS A 93 -12.66 21.82 -4.05
N TYR A 94 -11.91 22.34 -5.02
CA TYR A 94 -10.74 23.16 -4.79
C TYR A 94 -10.98 24.61 -5.24
N ASP A 95 -10.28 25.55 -4.60
CA ASP A 95 -10.09 26.86 -5.22
C ASP A 95 -9.36 26.69 -6.56
N PRO A 96 -9.82 27.31 -7.67
CA PRO A 96 -9.21 27.08 -8.98
C PRO A 96 -7.73 27.42 -9.07
N ALA A 97 -7.27 28.48 -8.40
CA ALA A 97 -5.85 28.86 -8.42
C ALA A 97 -5.02 27.88 -7.61
N TYR A 98 -5.58 27.36 -6.51
CA TYR A 98 -4.93 26.31 -5.73
C TYR A 98 -4.84 24.99 -6.51
N TYR A 99 -5.92 24.52 -7.15
CA TYR A 99 -5.90 23.31 -7.98
C TYR A 99 -4.86 23.40 -9.10
N GLU A 100 -4.82 24.51 -9.83
CA GLU A 100 -3.82 24.73 -10.88
C GLU A 100 -2.37 24.68 -10.35
N SER A 101 -2.14 25.02 -9.09
CA SER A 101 -0.80 24.99 -8.48
C SER A 101 -0.31 23.60 -8.07
N LEU A 102 -1.20 22.62 -7.93
CA LEU A 102 -0.89 21.30 -7.38
C LEU A 102 -1.22 20.13 -8.34
N LYS A 103 -2.05 20.34 -9.36
CA LYS A 103 -2.53 19.25 -10.24
C LYS A 103 -1.44 18.44 -10.93
N ASP A 104 -0.30 19.06 -11.22
CA ASP A 104 0.81 18.43 -11.95
C ASP A 104 1.71 17.59 -11.01
N ASP A 105 1.55 17.74 -9.69
CA ASP A 105 2.25 16.94 -8.67
C ASP A 105 1.52 15.61 -8.37
N TYR A 106 0.31 15.44 -8.91
CA TYR A 106 -0.53 14.26 -8.72
C TYR A 106 -0.70 13.45 -10.02
N PRO A 107 -0.86 12.12 -9.95
CA PRO A 107 -0.93 11.32 -8.73
C PRO A 107 0.43 11.14 -8.06
N GLU A 108 0.44 11.15 -6.74
CA GLU A 108 1.65 10.99 -5.94
C GLU A 108 1.72 9.58 -5.38
N MET A 109 2.89 8.94 -5.46
CA MET A 109 3.08 7.56 -5.04
C MET A 109 4.28 7.42 -4.10
N TYR A 110 4.05 6.82 -2.93
CA TYR A 110 5.08 6.49 -1.96
C TYR A 110 5.14 4.99 -1.72
N ILE A 111 6.34 4.40 -1.80
CA ILE A 111 6.55 2.99 -1.48
C ILE A 111 7.23 2.89 -0.12
N LEU A 112 6.51 2.32 0.85
CA LEU A 112 7.03 2.00 2.17
C LEU A 112 7.44 0.53 2.21
N GLU A 113 8.67 0.24 2.62
CA GLU A 113 9.09 -1.12 2.98
C GLU A 113 8.99 -1.28 4.50
N LEU A 114 8.15 -2.21 4.94
CA LEU A 114 7.99 -2.56 6.33
C LEU A 114 8.67 -3.92 6.58
N VAL A 115 9.70 -3.90 7.43
CA VAL A 115 10.46 -5.08 7.83
C VAL A 115 10.18 -5.36 9.30
N PHE A 116 9.81 -6.58 9.63
CA PHE A 116 9.82 -7.07 11.01
C PHE A 116 10.96 -8.06 11.19
N ASN A 117 11.87 -7.79 12.12
CA ASN A 117 13.09 -8.58 12.31
C ASN A 117 12.94 -9.72 13.34
N GLY A 118 11.75 -9.89 13.93
CA GLY A 118 11.48 -10.84 15.04
C GLY A 118 11.28 -10.15 16.39
N GLU A 119 11.69 -8.89 16.52
CA GLU A 119 11.60 -8.08 17.73
C GLU A 119 10.92 -6.73 17.47
N THR A 120 11.40 -5.98 16.48
CA THR A 120 10.92 -4.63 16.13
C THR A 120 10.57 -4.52 14.65
N PHE A 121 9.79 -3.48 14.35
CA PHE A 121 9.38 -3.09 13.00
C PHE A 121 10.24 -1.92 12.53
N ILE A 122 10.73 -2.00 11.29
CA ILE A 122 11.48 -0.92 10.64
C ILE A 122 10.71 -0.53 9.39
N VAL A 123 10.28 0.73 9.32
CA VAL A 123 9.72 1.34 8.10
C VAL A 123 10.84 2.06 7.38
N ARG A 124 10.92 1.82 6.07
CA ARG A 124 11.90 2.46 5.19
C ARG A 124 11.18 3.04 3.99
N HIS A 125 11.59 4.22 3.57
CA HIS A 125 11.09 4.83 2.34
C HIS A 125 12.06 5.89 1.83
N TYR A 126 11.83 6.30 0.59
CA TYR A 126 12.49 7.44 -0.02
C TYR A 126 11.49 8.57 -0.25
N GLU A 127 11.93 9.80 -0.05
CA GLU A 127 11.26 11.00 -0.57
C GLU A 127 12.29 11.70 -1.47
N GLY A 128 12.10 11.56 -2.79
CA GLY A 128 13.14 11.87 -3.77
C GLY A 128 14.42 11.07 -3.50
N GLU A 129 15.54 11.78 -3.33
CA GLU A 129 16.86 11.17 -3.07
C GLU A 129 17.10 10.83 -1.59
N LYS A 130 16.23 11.29 -0.68
CA LYS A 130 16.46 11.17 0.75
C LYS A 130 15.87 9.87 1.29
N TYR A 131 16.73 9.05 1.90
CA TYR A 131 16.34 7.84 2.61
C TYR A 131 15.87 8.15 4.04
N TYR A 132 14.77 7.52 4.43
CA TYR A 132 14.25 7.51 5.79
C TYR A 132 14.14 6.08 6.30
N GLY A 133 14.51 5.90 7.57
CA GLY A 133 14.35 4.65 8.30
C GLY A 133 13.91 4.94 9.72
N THR A 134 12.82 4.34 10.18
CA THR A 134 12.32 4.53 11.55
C THR A 134 11.91 3.20 12.15
N GLU A 135 12.28 3.00 13.40
CA GLU A 135 12.00 1.78 14.16
C GLU A 135 10.83 2.00 15.12
N TYR A 136 9.99 0.97 15.22
CA TYR A 136 8.83 0.90 16.10
C TYR A 136 8.77 -0.46 16.79
N LYS A 137 8.26 -0.49 18.01
CA LYS A 137 8.17 -1.75 18.79
C LYS A 137 6.96 -2.59 18.42
N TYR A 138 5.83 -1.95 18.11
CA TYR A 138 4.55 -2.63 17.98
C TYR A 138 3.84 -2.25 16.68
N LEU A 139 3.08 -3.21 16.13
CA LEU A 139 2.10 -3.00 15.08
C LEU A 139 0.72 -3.26 15.68
N MET A 140 0.03 -2.18 16.03
CA MET A 140 -1.26 -2.24 16.70
C MET A 140 -2.40 -2.24 15.68
N LYS A 141 -3.40 -3.09 15.91
CA LYS A 141 -4.66 -3.10 15.17
C LYS A 141 -5.70 -2.33 15.97
N TYR A 142 -6.24 -1.28 15.38
CA TYR A 142 -7.34 -0.49 15.92
C TYR A 142 -8.59 -0.69 15.07
N GLU A 143 -9.73 -0.89 15.72
CA GLU A 143 -11.03 -1.04 15.07
C GLU A 143 -11.99 -0.05 15.71
N GLY A 144 -12.87 0.55 14.92
CA GLY A 144 -13.82 1.53 15.42
C GLY A 144 -14.82 1.99 14.37
N GLU A 145 -15.79 2.77 14.84
CA GLU A 145 -16.73 3.49 13.98
C GLU A 145 -16.10 4.79 13.49
N ALA A 146 -16.65 5.38 12.43
CA ALA A 146 -16.21 6.67 11.95
C ALA A 146 -16.25 7.74 13.05
N GLU A 147 -15.20 8.56 13.07
CA GLU A 147 -14.96 9.55 14.13
C GLU A 147 -15.98 10.70 14.10
N SER A 148 -16.69 10.86 12.99
CA SER A 148 -17.70 11.88 12.77
C SER A 148 -18.84 11.34 11.92
N ARG A 149 -20.05 11.88 12.12
CA ARG A 149 -21.25 11.51 11.34
C ARG A 149 -21.16 11.96 9.89
N GLU A 150 -20.29 12.94 9.61
CA GLU A 150 -20.03 13.54 8.31
C GLU A 150 -18.98 12.75 7.51
N ALA A 151 -18.26 11.81 8.12
CA ALA A 151 -17.30 10.95 7.42
C ALA A 151 -17.96 10.18 6.25
N THR A 152 -17.22 9.91 5.18
CA THR A 152 -17.70 9.12 4.03
C THR A 152 -17.79 7.62 4.32
N TYR A 153 -17.25 7.17 5.45
CA TYR A 153 -17.25 5.79 5.90
C TYR A 153 -18.02 5.60 7.21
N THR A 154 -18.29 4.34 7.55
CA THR A 154 -19.05 3.90 8.73
C THR A 154 -18.17 3.30 9.81
N SER A 155 -17.15 2.54 9.41
CA SER A 155 -16.18 1.91 10.31
C SER A 155 -14.82 1.77 9.65
N TYR A 156 -13.80 1.54 10.48
CA TYR A 156 -12.42 1.35 10.03
C TYR A 156 -11.75 0.17 10.73
N VAL A 157 -10.75 -0.38 10.05
CA VAL A 157 -9.65 -1.15 10.63
C VAL A 157 -8.35 -0.45 10.28
N ARG A 158 -7.55 -0.10 11.27
CA ARG A 158 -6.24 0.57 11.09
C ARG A 158 -5.14 -0.24 11.72
N TYR A 159 -4.03 -0.34 11.01
CA TYR A 159 -2.80 -0.93 11.51
C TYR A 159 -1.72 0.14 11.58
N VAL A 160 -1.28 0.42 12.80
CA VAL A 160 -0.44 1.57 13.11
C VAL A 160 0.76 1.11 13.91
N LEU A 161 1.93 1.58 13.51
CA LEU A 161 3.16 1.35 14.23
C LEU A 161 3.29 2.35 15.39
N VAL A 162 3.64 1.85 16.57
CA VAL A 162 3.77 2.63 17.80
C VAL A 162 4.91 2.08 18.67
N ASN A 163 5.33 2.88 19.65
CA ASN A 163 6.37 2.51 20.63
C ASN A 163 5.82 2.15 22.02
N ASP A 164 4.53 2.34 22.22
CA ASP A 164 3.77 2.04 23.43
C ASP A 164 2.50 1.31 23.00
N ASP A 165 2.31 0.07 23.45
CA ASP A 165 1.17 -0.80 23.10
C ASP A 165 -0.08 -0.54 23.97
N THR A 166 -0.01 0.43 24.88
CA THR A 166 -1.14 0.86 25.72
C THR A 166 -1.92 2.03 25.13
N VAL A 167 -1.38 2.71 24.12
CA VAL A 167 -2.02 3.86 23.47
C VAL A 167 -3.27 3.43 22.70
N THR A 168 -4.33 4.21 22.82
CA THR A 168 -5.55 4.00 22.04
C THR A 168 -5.51 4.83 20.75
N TRP A 169 -6.41 4.52 19.81
CA TRP A 169 -6.58 5.35 18.62
C TRP A 169 -6.98 6.79 18.96
N ASN A 170 -7.81 6.98 20.00
CA ASN A 170 -8.21 8.32 20.45
C ASN A 170 -7.03 9.12 21.01
N ASP A 171 -6.10 8.47 21.71
CA ASP A 171 -4.89 9.13 22.21
C ASP A 171 -4.01 9.61 21.04
N ILE A 172 -3.86 8.77 20.01
CA ILE A 172 -3.12 9.11 18.79
C ILE A 172 -3.78 10.31 18.09
N MET A 173 -5.10 10.26 17.88
CA MET A 173 -5.85 11.36 17.24
C MET A 173 -5.75 12.65 18.05
N HIS A 174 -5.91 12.56 19.38
CA HIS A 174 -5.75 13.71 20.25
C HIS A 174 -4.35 14.32 20.11
N GLY A 175 -3.31 13.50 20.15
CA GLY A 175 -1.92 13.96 19.99
C GLY A 175 -1.61 14.56 18.61
N MET A 176 -2.28 14.08 17.54
CA MET A 176 -2.14 14.64 16.19
C MET A 176 -2.75 16.04 16.05
N PHE A 177 -3.88 16.29 16.70
CA PHE A 177 -4.61 17.56 16.58
C PHE A 177 -4.38 18.51 17.77
N SER A 178 -3.65 18.06 18.80
CA SER A 178 -3.28 18.91 19.93
C SER A 178 -2.24 19.94 19.50
N SER A 179 -2.40 21.18 19.99
CA SER A 179 -1.39 22.23 19.89
C SER A 179 -0.42 22.24 21.08
N GLN A 180 -0.64 21.39 22.08
CA GLN A 180 0.19 21.34 23.28
C GLN A 180 1.46 20.54 23.01
N SER A 181 2.60 21.14 23.35
CA SER A 181 3.90 20.52 23.16
C SER A 181 4.03 19.26 24.02
N GLY A 182 4.45 18.16 23.41
CA GLY A 182 4.63 16.86 24.08
C GLY A 182 3.44 15.91 23.97
N ASP A 183 2.28 16.38 23.48
CA ASP A 183 1.10 15.51 23.31
C ASP A 183 1.24 14.57 22.09
N TYR A 184 2.13 14.88 21.16
CA TYR A 184 2.37 14.04 19.98
C TYR A 184 2.92 12.67 20.37
N ILE A 185 2.18 11.62 20.03
CA ILE A 185 2.60 10.23 20.17
C ILE A 185 3.30 9.80 18.86
N PRO A 186 4.58 9.39 18.88
CA PRO A 186 5.24 8.89 17.69
C PRO A 186 4.55 7.64 17.14
N HIS A 187 3.99 7.76 15.94
CA HIS A 187 3.28 6.68 15.27
C HIS A 187 3.43 6.74 13.76
N ARG A 188 3.09 5.65 13.07
CA ARG A 188 2.98 5.60 11.60
C ARG A 188 1.82 4.69 11.19
N SER A 189 0.81 5.25 10.53
CA SER A 189 -0.21 4.42 9.88
C SER A 189 0.38 3.73 8.65
N ILE A 190 0.12 2.42 8.51
CA ILE A 190 0.64 1.61 7.41
C ILE A 190 -0.48 1.03 6.55
N TYR A 191 -1.55 0.54 7.17
CA TYR A 191 -2.67 -0.07 6.47
C TYR A 191 -3.97 0.37 7.09
N THR A 192 -4.90 0.79 6.26
CA THR A 192 -6.25 1.19 6.65
C THR A 192 -7.23 0.54 5.70
N ASP A 193 -8.30 -0.02 6.25
CA ASP A 193 -9.43 -0.58 5.52
C ASP A 193 -10.71 0.09 6.04
N LEU A 194 -11.45 0.73 5.14
CA LEU A 194 -12.62 1.54 5.43
C LEU A 194 -13.88 0.90 4.84
N VAL A 195 -14.94 0.86 5.66
CA VAL A 195 -16.27 0.47 5.18
C VAL A 195 -17.05 1.72 4.83
N PHE A 196 -17.15 2.03 3.54
CA PHE A 196 -17.85 3.22 3.04
C PHE A 196 -19.38 3.17 3.27
N LYS A 197 -20.00 4.35 3.38
CA LYS A 197 -21.46 4.48 3.40
C LYS A 197 -22.03 4.11 2.02
N GLU A 198 -23.21 3.49 2.02
CA GLU A 198 -24.02 3.27 0.81
C GLU A 198 -24.63 4.56 0.26
#